data_AF-R0LGI1-F1
#
_entry.id   AF-R0LGI1-F1
#
_cell.length_a   1.000
_cell.length_b   1.000
_cell.length_c   1.000
_cell.angle_alpha   90.00
_cell.angle_beta   90.00
_cell.angle_gamma   90.00
#
_symmetry.space_group_name_H-M   'P 1'
#
loop_
_entity.id
_entity.type
_entity.pdbx_description
1 polymer ?
#
loop_
_entity_poly.entity_id
_entity_poly.type
_entity_poly.pdbx_seq_one_letter_code
_entity_poly.pdbx_strand_id
1 'polypeptide(L)'
;MAAGPPPSAAKGYGPNQFVSLPAELDPADYDASPEKRPQLKRQYQLQLNSPNPPTVIEDPALLRWVHAKTLNVYPTFRPTRQTSFRGALFAIGPILFWMAAFKIERVS
;
A
#
# COMPACT_ATOMS: atom_id res chain seq x y z
N MET A 1 22.77 -9.74 40.84
CA MET A 1 21.87 -8.97 39.96
C MET A 1 21.64 -9.82 38.71
N ALA A 2 20.48 -10.46 38.57
CA ALA A 2 20.16 -11.24 37.39
C ALA A 2 19.98 -10.28 36.21
N ALA A 3 20.78 -10.44 35.16
CA ALA A 3 20.61 -9.69 33.92
C ALA A 3 19.19 -9.98 33.39
N GLY A 4 18.43 -8.91 33.09
CA GLY A 4 17.10 -9.04 32.49
C GLY A 4 17.18 -9.77 31.14
N PRO A 5 16.04 -10.30 30.64
CA PRO A 5 16.01 -11.03 29.38
C PRO A 5 16.61 -10.17 28.24
N PRO A 6 17.38 -10.78 27.32
CA PRO A 6 17.99 -10.06 26.21
C PRO A 6 16.90 -9.35 25.39
N PRO A 7 17.17 -8.16 24.84
CA PRO A 7 16.22 -7.48 23.97
C PRO A 7 15.84 -8.41 22.81
N SER A 8 14.53 -8.57 22.58
CA SER A 8 14.00 -9.36 21.46
C SER A 8 14.66 -8.91 20.14
N ALA A 9 15.06 -9.86 19.30
CA ALA A 9 15.68 -9.58 18.00
C ALA A 9 14.84 -8.65 17.12
N ALA A 10 13.51 -8.69 17.26
CA ALA A 10 12.57 -7.78 16.60
C ALA A 10 12.74 -6.31 17.04
N LYS A 11 13.14 -6.07 18.29
CA LYS A 11 13.38 -4.71 18.84
C LYS A 11 14.74 -4.15 18.42
N GLY A 12 15.69 -5.03 18.06
CA GLY A 12 17.00 -4.65 17.54
C GLY A 12 17.04 -4.44 16.02
N TYR A 13 16.05 -4.96 15.30
CA TYR A 13 15.87 -4.72 13.88
C TYR A 13 15.21 -3.36 13.66
N GLY A 14 15.87 -2.48 12.89
CA GLY A 14 15.34 -1.16 12.53
C GLY A 14 14.66 -1.22 11.17
N PRO A 15 13.35 -1.52 11.09
CA PRO A 15 12.65 -1.52 9.80
C PRO A 15 12.68 -0.13 9.18
N ASN A 16 12.75 -0.08 7.86
CA ASN A 16 12.71 1.14 7.08
C ASN A 16 11.50 1.08 6.12
N GLN A 17 11.11 2.21 5.54
CA GLN A 17 10.08 2.29 4.50
C GLN A 17 10.33 1.31 3.34
N PHE A 18 11.59 1.04 3.03
CA PHE A 18 11.99 0.14 1.94
C PHE A 18 12.41 -1.26 2.40
N VAL A 19 12.59 -1.47 3.71
CA VAL A 19 13.04 -2.75 4.27
C VAL A 19 12.09 -3.11 5.41
N SER A 20 11.14 -3.99 5.12
CA SER A 20 10.17 -4.46 6.12
C SER A 20 10.85 -5.35 7.17
N LEU A 21 10.14 -5.55 8.28
CA LEU A 21 10.48 -6.59 9.24
C LEU A 21 10.41 -7.95 8.53
N PRO A 22 11.37 -8.87 8.76
CA PRO A 22 11.24 -10.26 8.34
C PRO A 22 9.99 -10.88 8.96
N ALA A 23 9.35 -11.79 8.23
CA ALA A 23 8.13 -12.49 8.69
C ALA A 23 8.36 -13.23 10.01
N GLU A 24 9.56 -13.75 10.24
CA GLU A 24 9.91 -14.45 11.48
C GLU A 24 9.97 -13.52 12.71
N LEU A 25 10.23 -12.23 12.47
CA LEU A 25 10.34 -11.20 13.51
C LEU A 25 9.02 -10.47 13.76
N ASP A 26 8.04 -10.58 12.87
CA ASP A 26 6.75 -9.91 13.03
C ASP A 26 5.84 -10.69 13.99
N PRO A 27 5.57 -10.19 15.21
CA PRO A 27 4.65 -10.85 16.12
C PRO A 27 3.24 -10.99 15.54
N ALA A 28 2.84 -10.12 14.60
CA ALA A 28 1.54 -10.16 13.95
C ALA A 28 1.39 -11.33 12.96
N ASP A 29 2.49 -11.93 12.49
CA ASP A 29 2.42 -13.12 11.61
C ASP A 29 1.91 -14.36 12.37
N TYR A 30 2.11 -14.41 13.69
CA TYR A 30 1.56 -15.47 14.55
C TYR A 30 0.08 -15.22 14.91
N ASP A 31 -0.35 -13.95 14.95
CA ASP A 31 -1.74 -13.55 15.23
C ASP A 31 -2.64 -13.59 13.98
N ALA A 32 -2.04 -13.55 12.79
CA ALA A 32 -2.76 -13.72 11.54
C ALA A 32 -3.35 -15.13 11.47
N SER A 33 -4.67 -15.24 11.66
CA SER A 33 -5.42 -16.51 11.62
C SER A 33 -4.89 -17.42 10.50
N PRO A 34 -4.14 -18.49 10.84
CA PRO A 34 -3.45 -19.30 9.86
C PRO A 34 -4.43 -20.09 8.98
N GLU A 35 -5.72 -20.05 9.31
CA GLU A 35 -6.81 -20.72 8.61
C GLU A 35 -7.30 -19.97 7.37
N LYS A 36 -7.19 -18.63 7.35
CA LYS A 36 -7.72 -17.83 6.23
C LYS A 36 -6.89 -18.03 4.96
N ARG A 37 -5.56 -17.97 5.06
CA ARG A 37 -4.63 -18.17 3.92
C ARG A 37 -4.88 -19.50 3.17
N PRO A 38 -4.94 -20.67 3.83
CA PRO A 38 -5.20 -21.95 3.16
C PRO A 38 -6.64 -22.07 2.66
N GLN A 39 -7.63 -21.44 3.30
CA GLN A 39 -9.01 -21.44 2.81
C GLN A 39 -9.13 -20.70 1.47
N LEU A 40 -8.55 -19.51 1.34
CA LEU A 40 -8.52 -18.75 0.08
C LEU A 40 -7.77 -19.52 -1.01
N LYS A 41 -6.62 -20.11 -0.69
CA LYS A 41 -5.85 -20.94 -1.64
C LYS A 41 -6.67 -22.13 -2.13
N ARG A 42 -7.38 -22.82 -1.23
CA ARG A 42 -8.26 -23.94 -1.58
C ARG A 42 -9.37 -23.50 -2.53
N GLN A 43 -10.03 -22.38 -2.25
CA GLN A 43 -11.08 -21.84 -3.11
C GLN A 43 -10.56 -21.52 -4.52
N TYR A 44 -9.40 -20.88 -4.61
CA TYR A 44 -8.75 -20.59 -5.88
C TYR A 44 -8.41 -21.88 -6.64
N GLN A 45 -7.78 -22.86 -5.98
CA GLN A 45 -7.43 -24.14 -6.60
C GLN A 45 -8.64 -24.92 -7.12
N LEU A 46 -9.79 -24.85 -6.44
CA LEU A 46 -11.03 -25.48 -6.92
C LEU A 46 -11.55 -24.85 -8.21
N GLN A 47 -11.39 -23.54 -8.37
CA GLN A 47 -11.78 -22.84 -9.60
C GLN A 47 -10.86 -23.20 -10.77
N LEU A 48 -9.54 -23.27 -10.53
CA LEU A 48 -8.57 -23.67 -11.56
C LEU A 48 -8.76 -25.11 -12.03
N ASN A 49 -9.01 -26.03 -11.11
CA ASN A 49 -9.13 -27.45 -11.41
C ASN A 49 -10.55 -27.87 -11.84
N SER A 50 -11.44 -26.91 -12.07
CA SER A 50 -12.80 -27.22 -12.53
C SER A 50 -12.78 -27.72 -13.99
N PRO A 51 -13.62 -28.72 -14.35
CA PRO A 51 -13.63 -29.30 -15.70
C PRO A 51 -14.10 -28.34 -16.79
N ASN A 52 -14.72 -27.22 -16.42
CA ASN A 52 -15.07 -26.13 -17.31
C ASN A 52 -14.66 -24.80 -16.65
N PRO A 53 -13.37 -24.43 -16.73
CA PRO A 53 -12.89 -23.23 -16.07
C PRO A 53 -13.41 -21.98 -16.78
N PRO A 54 -13.79 -20.93 -16.02
CA PRO A 54 -14.11 -19.65 -16.62
C PRO A 54 -12.88 -19.07 -17.32
N THR A 55 -13.09 -18.36 -18.43
CA THR A 55 -12.02 -17.74 -19.22
C THR A 55 -11.19 -16.74 -18.42
N VAL A 56 -11.79 -16.13 -17.40
CA VAL A 56 -11.13 -15.25 -16.44
C VAL A 56 -11.62 -15.64 -15.04
N ILE A 57 -10.67 -15.90 -14.15
CA ILE A 57 -10.97 -16.15 -12.74
C ILE A 57 -11.10 -14.80 -12.05
N GLU A 58 -12.30 -14.46 -11.62
CA GLU A 58 -12.57 -13.20 -10.92
C GLU A 58 -12.02 -13.25 -9.50
N ASP A 59 -11.00 -12.43 -9.21
CA ASP A 59 -10.52 -12.22 -7.85
C ASP A 59 -11.29 -11.06 -7.18
N PRO A 60 -12.13 -11.34 -6.16
CA PRO A 60 -12.86 -10.30 -5.47
C PRO A 60 -11.93 -9.30 -4.74
N ALA A 61 -10.71 -9.69 -4.38
CA ALA A 61 -9.74 -8.78 -3.79
C ALA A 61 -9.25 -7.76 -4.83
N LEU A 62 -8.95 -8.22 -6.05
CA LEU A 62 -8.57 -7.35 -7.16
C LEU A 62 -9.71 -6.38 -7.52
N LEU A 63 -10.94 -6.87 -7.64
CA LEU A 63 -12.10 -6.02 -7.95
C LEU A 63 -12.30 -4.94 -6.89
N ARG A 64 -12.18 -5.28 -5.61
CA ARG A 64 -12.28 -4.31 -4.51
C ARG A 64 -11.12 -3.31 -4.54
N TRP A 65 -9.91 -3.75 -4.87
CA TRP A 65 -8.76 -2.87 -5.00
C TRP A 65 -8.92 -1.86 -6.15
N VAL A 66 -9.39 -2.33 -7.32
CA VAL A 66 -9.70 -1.46 -8.47
C VAL A 66 -10.79 -0.47 -8.07
N HIS A 67 -11.89 -0.94 -7.49
CA HIS A 67 -12.99 -0.09 -7.04
C HIS A 67 -12.52 0.98 -6.04
N ALA A 68 -11.69 0.60 -5.06
CA ALA A 68 -11.14 1.53 -4.09
C ALA A 68 -10.27 2.62 -4.74
N LYS A 69 -9.52 2.28 -5.80
CA LYS A 69 -8.65 3.22 -6.52
C LYS A 69 -9.39 4.12 -7.51
N THR A 70 -10.47 3.66 -8.12
CA THR A 70 -11.11 4.40 -9.22
C THR A 70 -12.40 5.06 -8.77
N LEU A 71 -13.28 4.31 -8.11
CA LEU A 71 -14.64 4.74 -7.80
C LEU A 71 -14.75 5.35 -6.40
N ASN A 72 -13.91 4.93 -5.45
CA ASN A 72 -14.01 5.39 -4.05
C ASN A 72 -13.16 6.64 -3.70
N VAL A 73 -12.50 7.25 -4.69
CA VAL A 73 -11.58 8.38 -4.43
C VAL A 73 -12.34 9.65 -4.02
N TYR A 74 -13.32 10.06 -4.81
CA TYR A 74 -14.09 11.29 -4.59
C TYR A 74 -15.15 11.18 -3.48
N PRO A 75 -15.90 10.06 -3.33
CA PRO A 75 -16.87 9.92 -2.26
C PRO A 75 -16.27 10.03 -0.85
N THR A 76 -15.02 9.59 -0.69
CA THR A 76 -14.30 9.63 0.60
C THR A 76 -13.43 10.89 0.74
N PHE A 77 -13.38 11.75 -0.28
CA PHE A 77 -12.55 12.95 -0.25
C PHE A 77 -13.14 14.01 0.69
N ARG A 78 -12.31 14.49 1.63
CA ARG A 78 -12.66 15.59 2.53
C ARG A 78 -11.72 16.77 2.27
N PRO A 79 -12.23 17.93 1.82
CA PRO A 79 -11.40 19.11 1.64
C PRO A 79 -10.96 19.65 3.01
N THR A 80 -9.77 19.26 3.43
CA THR A 80 -9.11 19.70 4.66
C THR A 80 -7.97 20.66 4.31
N ARG A 81 -7.56 21.51 5.27
CA ARG A 81 -6.43 22.44 5.04
C ARG A 81 -5.18 21.74 4.51
N GLN A 82 -4.88 20.53 4.99
CA GLN A 82 -3.71 19.75 4.55
C GLN A 82 -3.87 19.16 3.13
N THR A 83 -5.07 18.76 2.72
CA THR A 83 -5.30 18.20 1.38
C THR A 83 -5.39 19.30 0.34
N SER A 84 -6.08 20.41 0.65
CA SER A 84 -6.14 21.58 -0.22
C SER A 84 -4.77 22.22 -0.42
N PHE A 85 -3.94 22.35 0.62
CA PHE A 85 -2.58 22.87 0.50
C PHE A 85 -1.71 22.00 -0.41
N ARG A 86 -1.72 20.67 -0.20
CA ARG A 86 -0.99 19.75 -1.07
C ARG A 86 -1.48 19.80 -2.51
N GLY A 87 -2.80 19.83 -2.72
CA GLY A 87 -3.40 19.98 -4.04
C GLY A 87 -2.93 21.26 -4.74
N ALA A 88 -2.98 22.41 -4.07
CA ALA A 88 -2.51 23.68 -4.62
C ALA A 88 -0.99 23.66 -4.91
N LEU A 89 -0.18 23.12 -3.99
CA LEU A 89 1.27 23.03 -4.16
C LEU A 89 1.64 22.19 -5.38
N PHE A 90 1.02 21.02 -5.55
CA PHE A 90 1.32 20.13 -6.68
C PHE A 90 0.65 20.55 -8.00
N ALA A 91 -0.45 21.31 -7.96
CA ALA A 91 -1.09 21.82 -9.17
C ALA A 91 -0.44 23.11 -9.69
N ILE A 92 -0.18 24.08 -8.81
CA ILE A 92 0.31 25.42 -9.17
C ILE A 92 1.84 25.47 -9.13
N GLY A 93 2.47 24.75 -8.20
CA GLY A 93 3.92 24.76 -8.01
C GLY A 93 4.72 24.47 -9.29
N PRO A 94 4.44 23.36 -10.01
CA PRO A 94 5.13 23.06 -11.26
C PRO A 94 4.92 24.14 -12.33
N ILE A 95 3.73 24.73 -12.43
CA ILE A 95 3.42 25.77 -13.41
C ILE A 95 4.27 27.01 -13.16
N LEU A 96 4.33 27.47 -11.91
CA LEU A 96 5.16 28.62 -11.53
C LEU A 96 6.64 28.34 -11.69
N PHE A 97 7.08 27.13 -11.34
CA PHE A 97 8.46 26.69 -11.50
C PHE A 97 8.89 26.75 -12.97
N TRP A 98 8.11 26.17 -13.89
CA TRP A 98 8.42 26.19 -15.32
C TRP A 98 8.30 27.59 -15.93
N MET A 99 7.31 28.39 -15.52
CA MET A 99 7.19 29.78 -15.97
C MET A 99 8.45 30.59 -15.59
N ALA A 100 8.96 30.42 -14.37
CA ALA A 100 10.18 31.07 -13.94
C ALA A 100 11.41 30.57 -14.71
N ALA A 101 11.55 29.25 -14.88
CA ALA A 101 12.65 28.64 -15.64
C ALA A 101 12.72 29.17 -17.07
N PHE A 102 11.62 29.16 -17.81
CA PHE A 102 11.56 29.66 -19.19
C PHE A 102 11.74 31.18 -19.28
N LYS A 103 11.33 31.92 -18.24
CA LYS A 103 11.53 33.38 -18.22
C LYS A 103 13.01 33.73 -18.01
N ILE A 104 13.74 32.97 -17.19
CA ILE A 104 15.18 33.14 -16.99
C ILE A 104 15.93 32.82 -18.28
N GLU A 105 15.56 31.73 -18.98
CA GLU A 105 16.16 31.35 -20.27
C GLU A 105 16.00 32.43 -21.34
N ARG A 106 14.84 33.10 -21.41
CA ARG A 106 14.60 34.16 -22.40
C ARG A 106 15.25 35.51 -22.11
N VAL A 107 15.71 35.74 -20.88
CA VAL A 107 16.33 37.02 -20.45
C VAL A 107 17.86 36.94 -20.47
N SER A 108 18.43 35.73 -20.52
CA SER A 108 19.85 35.46 -20.78
C SER A 108 20.18 35.55 -22.27
#